data_AF-A0A4Y2C1C2-F1
#
_entry.id   AF-A0A4Y2C1C2-F1
#
_cell.length_a   1.000
_cell.length_b   1.000
_cell.length_c   1.000
_cell.angle_alpha   90.00
_cell.angle_beta   90.00
_cell.angle_gamma   90.00
#
_symmetry.space_group_name_H-M   'P 1'
#
loop_
_entity.id
_entity.type
_entity.pdbx_description
1 polymer ?
#
loop_
_entity_poly.entity_id
_entity_poly.type
_entity_poly.pdbx_seq_one_letter_code
_entity_poly.pdbx_strand_id
1 'polypeptide(L)'
;MVCNPASIDCYFSNCEICPGIDERRNIGVWTSKTFLIETTSIFHHWVSVDRCNLETLKKSADEFVDIFCRDLKVLLCHYFIAKQQSAFMANTMKSLSESEVAVVCDFSENYSFVLLDKAQSYHWNSSQATVHPFVVFFTEENTLNTIAQSVLSTTV
;
A
#
# COMPACT_ATOMS: atom_id res chain seq x y z
N MET A 1 -11.95 16.09 6.93
CA MET A 1 -10.57 16.29 6.44
C MET A 1 -10.61 16.81 5.04
N VAL A 2 -11.36 16.13 4.16
CA VAL A 2 -11.76 16.68 2.88
C VAL A 2 -13.10 17.40 2.99
N CYS A 3 -13.36 18.28 2.04
CA CYS A 3 -14.58 19.05 1.92
C CYS A 3 -15.74 18.17 1.39
N ASN A 4 -16.99 18.63 1.44
CA ASN A 4 -18.15 17.90 0.90
C ASN A 4 -18.99 18.81 -0.03
N PRO A 5 -19.00 18.59 -1.35
CA PRO A 5 -18.28 17.53 -2.07
C PRO A 5 -16.76 17.71 -2.04
N ALA A 6 -16.01 16.61 -2.07
CA ALA A 6 -14.55 16.64 -2.05
C ALA A 6 -14.01 16.94 -3.45
N SER A 7 -13.06 17.89 -3.55
CA SER A 7 -12.27 18.11 -4.76
C SER A 7 -10.98 17.28 -4.72
N ILE A 8 -10.29 17.17 -5.86
CA ILE A 8 -8.98 16.51 -5.95
C ILE A 8 -8.01 17.17 -4.96
N ASP A 9 -7.97 18.50 -4.93
CA ASP A 9 -7.09 19.28 -4.04
C ASP A 9 -7.25 18.95 -2.56
N CYS A 10 -8.43 18.49 -2.14
CA CYS A 10 -8.65 18.04 -0.76
C CYS A 10 -7.77 16.84 -0.38
N TYR A 11 -7.52 15.92 -1.31
CA TYR A 11 -6.75 14.69 -1.08
C TYR A 11 -5.24 14.93 -1.19
N PHE A 12 -4.83 15.95 -1.94
CA PHE A 12 -3.43 16.32 -2.13
C PHE A 12 -2.95 17.44 -1.19
N SER A 13 -3.78 17.82 -0.21
CA SER A 13 -3.47 18.90 0.75
C SER A 13 -3.27 20.28 0.10
N ASN A 14 -3.87 20.53 -1.07
CA ASN A 14 -3.81 21.80 -1.81
C ASN A 14 -5.10 22.63 -1.66
N CYS A 15 -6.10 22.12 -0.96
CA CYS A 15 -7.38 22.81 -0.80
C CYS A 15 -7.30 23.89 0.30
N GLU A 16 -7.57 25.14 -0.07
CA GLU A 16 -7.57 26.29 0.85
C GLU A 16 -8.78 26.31 1.81
N ILE A 17 -9.86 25.60 1.46
CA ILE A 17 -11.14 25.66 2.18
C ILE A 17 -11.22 24.58 3.25
N CYS A 18 -10.51 23.47 3.06
CA CYS A 18 -10.69 22.34 3.95
C CYS A 18 -10.09 22.63 5.32
N PRO A 19 -10.72 22.13 6.41
CA PRO A 19 -10.18 22.23 7.77
C PRO A 19 -8.76 21.63 7.91
N GLY A 20 -8.37 20.81 6.92
CA GLY A 20 -7.04 20.25 6.81
C GLY A 20 -6.74 19.26 7.93
N ILE A 21 -5.46 18.95 8.05
CA ILE A 21 -4.94 18.10 9.14
C ILE A 21 -4.45 18.95 10.31
N ASP A 22 -4.21 20.24 10.10
CA ASP A 22 -3.68 21.13 11.13
C ASP A 22 -4.74 21.47 12.19
N GLU A 23 -6.01 21.61 11.83
CA GLU A 23 -7.10 21.73 12.82
C GLU A 23 -7.23 20.45 13.68
N ARG A 24 -6.96 19.28 13.09
CA ARG A 24 -6.94 18.01 13.83
C ARG A 24 -5.70 17.84 14.70
N ARG A 25 -4.56 18.38 14.29
CA ARG A 25 -3.35 18.45 15.13
C ARG A 25 -3.64 19.22 16.42
N ASN A 26 -4.32 20.36 16.32
CA ASN A 26 -4.71 21.17 17.47
C ASN A 26 -5.66 20.43 18.42
N ILE A 27 -6.67 19.72 17.87
CA ILE A 27 -7.57 18.88 18.68
C ILE A 27 -6.79 17.74 19.34
N GLY A 28 -5.92 17.04 18.61
CA GLY A 28 -5.13 15.92 19.13
C GLY A 28 -4.19 16.33 20.26
N VAL A 29 -3.47 17.43 20.10
CA VAL A 29 -2.59 18.01 21.13
C VAL A 29 -3.42 18.46 22.35
N TRP A 30 -4.55 19.13 22.12
CA TRP A 30 -5.45 19.57 23.19
C TRP A 30 -6.03 18.39 23.99
N THR A 31 -6.54 17.37 23.30
CA THR A 31 -7.08 16.15 23.92
C THR A 31 -5.99 15.43 24.71
N SER A 32 -4.79 15.28 24.16
CA SER A 32 -3.70 14.60 24.87
C SER A 32 -3.30 15.32 26.17
N LYS A 33 -3.20 16.67 26.12
CA LYS A 33 -2.92 17.49 27.31
C LYS A 33 -4.05 17.50 28.33
N THR A 34 -5.30 17.42 27.87
CA THR A 34 -6.49 17.48 28.74
C THR A 34 -6.73 16.17 29.48
N PHE A 35 -6.46 15.03 28.85
CA PHE A 35 -6.74 13.71 29.43
C PHE A 35 -5.54 13.07 30.16
N LEU A 36 -4.42 13.79 30.32
CA LEU A 36 -3.19 13.27 30.96
C LEU A 36 -2.80 11.89 30.40
N ILE A 37 -3.01 11.68 29.09
CA ILE A 37 -2.52 10.49 28.41
C ILE A 37 -1.04 10.46 28.72
N GLU A 38 -0.56 9.37 29.33
CA GLU A 38 0.81 9.24 29.83
C GLU A 38 1.77 9.93 28.88
N THR A 39 2.70 10.73 29.42
CA THR A 39 3.67 11.58 28.69
C THR A 39 4.40 10.88 27.55
N THR A 40 4.25 9.56 27.41
CA THR A 40 4.79 8.73 26.36
C THR A 40 3.75 7.75 25.82
N SER A 41 3.48 7.81 24.51
CA SER A 41 2.67 6.86 23.73
C SER A 41 3.54 5.73 23.17
N ILE A 42 3.04 4.49 23.23
CA ILE A 42 3.68 3.30 22.64
C ILE A 42 2.81 2.78 21.50
N PHE A 43 3.38 2.64 20.30
CA PHE A 43 2.64 2.23 19.10
C PHE A 43 3.55 1.51 18.09
N HIS A 44 2.96 0.74 17.17
CA HIS A 44 3.69 0.11 16.08
C HIS A 44 3.68 1.00 14.84
N HIS A 45 4.82 1.10 14.15
CA HIS A 45 4.97 1.97 12.98
C HIS A 45 5.90 1.34 11.95
N TRP A 46 5.55 1.49 10.67
CA TRP A 46 6.39 1.04 9.56
C TRP A 46 7.45 2.10 9.27
N VAL A 47 8.72 1.76 9.51
CA VAL A 47 9.86 2.63 9.26
C VAL A 47 10.59 2.15 8.01
N SER A 48 10.77 3.04 7.03
CA SER A 48 11.44 2.76 5.76
C SER A 48 12.76 3.52 5.69
N VAL A 49 13.85 2.92 6.16
CA VAL A 49 15.22 3.49 6.09
C VAL A 49 16.14 2.78 5.10
N ASP A 50 15.73 1.62 4.56
CA ASP A 50 16.35 0.88 3.43
C ASP A 50 15.48 -0.37 3.14
N ARG A 51 15.03 -1.03 4.21
CA ARG A 51 13.96 -2.02 4.25
C ARG A 51 12.78 -1.46 5.06
N CYS A 52 11.57 -1.92 4.78
CA CYS A 52 10.38 -1.55 5.55
C CYS A 52 10.23 -2.51 6.74
N ASN A 53 10.42 -2.00 7.96
CA ASN A 53 10.31 -2.79 9.19
C ASN A 53 9.17 -2.27 10.05
N LEU A 54 8.45 -3.18 10.71
CA LEU A 54 7.46 -2.82 11.72
C LEU A 54 8.18 -2.68 13.07
N GLU A 55 8.28 -1.46 13.57
CA GLU A 55 8.96 -1.16 14.82
C GLU A 55 7.97 -0.74 15.89
N THR A 56 8.24 -1.10 17.15
CA THR A 56 7.52 -0.56 18.30
C THR A 56 8.19 0.75 18.73
N LEU A 57 7.50 1.87 18.51
CA LEU A 57 7.96 3.19 18.88
C LEU A 57 7.40 3.60 20.24
N LYS A 58 8.23 4.28 21.03
CA LYS A 58 7.86 4.93 22.28
C LYS A 58 8.19 6.41 22.15
N LYS A 59 7.16 7.26 22.03
CA LYS A 59 7.29 8.70 21.71
C LYS A 59 6.46 9.56 22.63
N SER A 60 6.79 10.83 22.78
CA SER A 60 5.92 11.76 23.49
C SER A 60 4.56 11.88 22.80
N ALA A 61 3.55 12.34 23.54
CA ALA A 61 2.23 12.63 22.99
C ALA A 61 2.28 13.58 21.78
N ASP A 62 3.05 14.66 21.89
CA ASP A 62 3.18 15.65 20.82
C ASP A 62 3.86 15.03 19.57
N GLU A 63 4.94 14.26 19.75
CA GLU A 63 5.59 13.52 18.64
C GLU A 63 4.65 12.48 18.00
N PHE A 64 3.84 11.80 18.80
CA PHE A 64 2.85 10.85 18.28
C PHE A 64 1.81 11.55 17.40
N VAL A 65 1.26 12.67 17.87
CA VAL A 65 0.27 13.45 17.09
C VAL A 65 0.89 13.93 15.78
N ASP A 66 2.16 14.34 15.79
CA ASP A 66 2.87 14.78 14.59
C ASP A 66 3.06 13.63 13.58
N ILE A 67 3.49 12.45 14.05
CA ILE A 67 3.62 11.24 13.23
C ILE A 67 2.26 10.85 12.64
N PHE A 68 1.22 10.81 13.48
CA PHE A 68 -0.12 10.46 13.07
C PHE A 68 -0.65 11.42 11.99
N CYS A 69 -0.51 12.73 12.21
CA CYS A 69 -0.97 13.74 11.26
C CYS A 69 -0.21 13.66 9.92
N ARG A 70 1.11 13.44 9.96
CA ARG A 70 1.92 13.23 8.76
C ARG A 70 1.45 12.02 7.97
N ASP A 71 1.28 10.88 8.63
CA ASP A 71 0.91 9.64 7.96
C ASP A 71 -0.53 9.69 7.43
N LEU A 72 -1.41 10.42 8.12
CA LEU A 72 -2.76 10.70 7.67
C LEU A 72 -2.80 11.56 6.39
N LYS A 73 -1.86 12.51 6.22
CA LYS A 73 -1.70 13.28 4.96
C LYS A 73 -1.34 12.34 3.81
N VAL A 74 -0.39 11.43 4.04
CA VAL A 74 0.04 10.43 3.04
C VAL A 74 -1.12 9.49 2.68
N LEU A 75 -1.86 9.01 3.68
CA LEU A 75 -2.98 8.09 3.49
C LEU A 75 -4.11 8.70 2.67
N LEU A 76 -4.41 9.99 2.84
CA LEU A 76 -5.45 10.69 2.06
C LEU A 76 -5.13 10.68 0.56
N CYS A 77 -3.89 11.01 0.20
CA CYS A 77 -3.43 10.98 -1.18
C CYS A 77 -3.48 9.55 -1.75
N HIS A 78 -2.94 8.58 -0.99
CA HIS A 78 -2.96 7.17 -1.38
C HIS A 78 -4.38 6.65 -1.62
N TYR A 79 -5.32 6.98 -0.73
CA TYR A 79 -6.72 6.59 -0.84
C TYR A 79 -7.36 7.08 -2.15
N PHE A 80 -7.13 8.34 -2.50
CA PHE A 80 -7.64 8.91 -3.75
C PHE A 80 -7.05 8.19 -4.96
N ILE A 81 -5.72 8.05 -5.00
CA ILE A 81 -5.02 7.39 -6.11
C ILE A 81 -5.52 5.96 -6.28
N ALA A 82 -5.60 5.17 -5.19
CA ALA A 82 -6.07 3.79 -5.22
C ALA A 82 -7.52 3.69 -5.73
N LYS A 83 -8.40 4.63 -5.35
CA LYS A 83 -9.77 4.70 -5.86
C LYS A 83 -9.82 5.01 -7.36
N GLN A 84 -9.03 5.99 -7.81
CA GLN A 84 -8.96 6.35 -9.23
C GLN A 84 -8.38 5.22 -10.08
N GLN A 85 -7.31 4.56 -9.61
CA GLN A 85 -6.72 3.40 -10.27
C GLN A 85 -7.72 2.23 -10.37
N SER A 86 -8.45 1.95 -9.29
CA SER A 86 -9.47 0.90 -9.29
C SER A 86 -10.60 1.20 -10.29
N ALA A 87 -11.07 2.45 -10.33
CA ALA A 87 -12.12 2.87 -11.26
C ALA A 87 -11.64 2.82 -12.72
N PHE A 88 -10.42 3.29 -12.98
CA PHE A 88 -9.79 3.21 -14.29
C PHE A 88 -9.68 1.76 -14.76
N MET A 89 -9.12 0.88 -13.93
CA MET A 89 -8.97 -0.54 -14.23
C MET A 89 -10.32 -1.20 -14.54
N ALA A 90 -11.34 -0.94 -13.72
CA ALA A 90 -12.69 -1.47 -13.95
C ALA A 90 -13.31 -0.99 -15.28
N ASN A 91 -13.04 0.25 -15.68
CA ASN A 91 -13.50 0.78 -16.96
C ASN A 91 -12.73 0.17 -18.13
N THR A 92 -11.40 0.05 -18.02
CA THR A 92 -10.54 -0.60 -19.02
C THR A 92 -10.96 -2.05 -19.27
N MET A 93 -11.24 -2.80 -18.20
CA MET A 93 -11.73 -4.18 -18.30
C MET A 93 -13.10 -4.28 -19.00
N LYS A 94 -14.00 -3.29 -18.80
CA LYS A 94 -15.31 -3.27 -19.47
C LYS A 94 -15.23 -2.94 -20.95
N SER A 95 -14.23 -2.15 -21.37
CA SER A 95 -14.06 -1.72 -22.76
C SER A 95 -13.04 -2.57 -23.53
N LEU A 96 -12.59 -3.69 -22.97
CA LEU A 96 -11.55 -4.54 -23.55
C LEU A 96 -12.09 -5.28 -24.78
N SER A 97 -11.48 -5.05 -25.94
CA SER A 97 -11.85 -5.77 -27.17
C SER A 97 -11.30 -7.20 -27.22
N GLU A 98 -11.84 -8.06 -28.10
CA GLU A 98 -11.35 -9.44 -28.29
C GLU A 98 -9.92 -9.51 -28.85
N SER A 99 -9.43 -8.42 -29.46
CA SER A 99 -8.04 -8.30 -29.93
C SER A 99 -7.06 -7.76 -28.88
N GLU A 100 -7.54 -7.45 -27.69
CA GLU A 100 -6.76 -6.83 -26.63
C GLU A 100 -6.73 -7.72 -25.38
N VAL A 101 -5.65 -7.59 -24.62
CA VAL A 101 -5.51 -8.21 -23.30
C VAL A 101 -5.02 -7.17 -22.31
N ALA A 102 -5.53 -7.21 -21.09
CA ALA A 102 -5.03 -6.42 -19.99
C ALA A 102 -4.26 -7.33 -19.04
N VAL A 103 -2.99 -7.02 -18.78
CA VAL A 103 -2.13 -7.80 -17.89
C VAL A 103 -1.83 -6.97 -16.65
N VAL A 104 -2.18 -7.50 -15.48
CA VAL A 104 -1.76 -6.98 -14.18
C VAL A 104 -0.63 -7.83 -13.67
N CYS A 105 0.51 -7.21 -13.42
CA CYS A 105 1.70 -7.87 -12.90
C CYS A 105 1.99 -7.31 -11.50
N ASP A 106 2.49 -8.17 -10.63
CA ASP A 106 3.16 -7.78 -9.39
C ASP A 106 4.45 -8.61 -9.25
N PHE A 107 5.29 -8.28 -8.29
CA PHE A 107 6.49 -9.08 -7.99
C PHE A 107 6.75 -9.12 -6.49
N SER A 108 7.31 -10.24 -6.03
CA SER A 108 7.71 -10.40 -4.63
C SER A 108 9.06 -11.09 -4.56
N GLU A 109 10.05 -10.33 -4.11
CA GLU A 109 11.44 -10.77 -3.99
C GLU A 109 11.72 -11.45 -2.65
N ASN A 110 12.89 -12.07 -2.53
CA ASN A 110 13.43 -12.64 -1.28
C ASN A 110 12.70 -13.87 -0.72
N TYR A 111 12.02 -14.66 -1.57
CA TYR A 111 11.52 -15.96 -1.14
C TYR A 111 12.68 -16.95 -1.03
N SER A 112 12.81 -17.62 0.11
CA SER A 112 13.75 -18.73 0.30
C SER A 112 13.07 -20.07 0.05
N PHE A 113 13.75 -20.99 -0.62
CA PHE A 113 13.25 -22.36 -0.80
C PHE A 113 13.34 -23.16 0.52
N VAL A 114 12.27 -23.88 0.84
CA VAL A 114 12.32 -24.96 1.84
C VAL A 114 12.80 -26.22 1.12
N LEU A 115 14.02 -26.66 1.41
CA LEU A 115 14.63 -27.81 0.74
C LEU A 115 14.10 -29.13 1.32
N LEU A 116 13.89 -30.10 0.42
CA LEU A 116 13.64 -31.49 0.80
C LEU A 116 14.96 -32.19 1.13
N ASP A 117 14.92 -33.14 2.07
CA ASP A 117 16.07 -33.95 2.49
C ASP A 117 16.49 -34.97 1.43
N LYS A 118 17.04 -34.47 0.31
CA LYS A 118 17.60 -35.24 -0.80
C LYS A 118 18.85 -34.53 -1.32
N ALA A 119 19.91 -35.31 -1.59
CA ALA A 119 21.20 -34.78 -2.03
C ALA A 119 21.12 -33.87 -3.28
N GLN A 120 20.23 -34.17 -4.22
CA GLN A 120 20.04 -33.33 -5.42
C GLN A 120 19.45 -31.95 -5.10
N SER A 121 18.59 -31.85 -4.08
CA SER A 121 18.02 -30.58 -3.64
C SER A 121 19.10 -29.64 -3.10
N TYR A 122 20.12 -30.18 -2.43
CA TYR A 122 21.25 -29.38 -1.92
C TYR A 122 22.21 -28.95 -3.03
N HIS A 123 22.34 -29.74 -4.09
CA HIS A 123 23.30 -29.46 -5.18
C HIS A 123 22.76 -28.50 -6.25
N TRP A 124 21.44 -28.40 -6.42
CA TRP A 124 20.78 -27.56 -7.43
C TRP A 124 19.85 -26.50 -6.82
N ASN A 125 20.26 -25.91 -5.70
CA ASN A 125 19.50 -24.85 -5.04
C ASN A 125 20.09 -23.46 -5.32
N SER A 126 19.21 -22.51 -5.54
CA SER A 126 19.47 -21.06 -5.47
C SER A 126 19.02 -20.53 -4.11
N SER A 127 19.77 -19.63 -3.48
CA SER A 127 19.44 -19.13 -2.13
C SER A 127 18.13 -18.36 -2.06
N GLN A 128 17.68 -17.80 -3.18
CA GLN A 128 16.49 -16.96 -3.27
C GLN A 128 15.74 -17.15 -4.59
N ALA A 129 14.44 -16.84 -4.56
CA ALA A 129 13.59 -16.71 -5.72
C ALA A 129 12.76 -15.42 -5.65
N THR A 130 12.44 -14.92 -6.83
CA THR A 130 11.42 -13.88 -7.02
C THR A 130 10.20 -14.51 -7.66
N VAL A 131 9.03 -14.24 -7.08
CA VAL A 131 7.74 -14.67 -7.60
C VAL A 131 7.16 -13.51 -8.42
N HIS A 132 6.82 -13.77 -9.67
CA HIS A 132 6.17 -12.81 -10.57
C HIS A 132 4.74 -13.27 -10.85
N PRO A 133 3.74 -12.89 -10.04
CA PRO A 133 2.35 -13.13 -10.35
C PRO A 133 1.86 -12.24 -11.50
N PHE A 134 1.07 -12.85 -12.38
CA PHE A 134 0.39 -12.22 -13.50
C PHE A 134 -1.09 -12.58 -13.46
N VAL A 135 -1.94 -11.59 -13.70
CA VAL A 135 -3.37 -11.78 -13.96
C VAL A 135 -3.68 -11.19 -15.33
N VAL A 136 -4.08 -12.05 -16.25
CA VAL A 136 -4.41 -11.70 -17.64
C VAL A 136 -5.92 -11.68 -17.78
N PHE A 137 -6.46 -10.53 -18.17
CA PHE A 137 -7.86 -10.33 -18.55
C PHE A 137 -7.95 -10.27 -20.06
N PHE A 138 -8.94 -10.97 -20.64
CA PHE A 138 -9.19 -11.00 -22.07
C PHE A 138 -10.69 -11.19 -22.33
N THR A 139 -11.15 -10.75 -23.49
CA THR A 139 -12.55 -10.91 -23.89
C THR A 139 -12.66 -12.04 -24.92
N GLU A 140 -13.55 -12.98 -24.70
CA GLU A 140 -13.87 -14.07 -25.64
C GLU A 140 -15.40 -14.21 -25.71
N GLU A 141 -15.96 -14.20 -26.93
CA GLU A 141 -17.41 -14.24 -27.16
C GLU A 141 -18.18 -13.17 -26.36
N ASN A 142 -17.68 -11.94 -26.37
CA ASN A 142 -18.17 -10.81 -25.55
C ASN A 142 -18.22 -11.06 -24.03
N THR A 143 -17.48 -12.05 -23.53
CA THR A 143 -17.36 -12.35 -22.10
C THR A 143 -15.96 -12.05 -21.60
N LEU A 144 -15.86 -11.29 -20.50
CA LEU A 144 -14.58 -11.02 -19.85
C LEU A 144 -14.13 -12.28 -19.07
N ASN A 145 -12.97 -12.80 -19.45
CA ASN A 145 -12.33 -13.95 -18.83
C ASN A 145 -11.04 -13.54 -18.12
N THR A 146 -10.52 -14.44 -17.27
CA THR A 146 -9.32 -14.18 -16.49
C THR A 146 -8.48 -15.45 -16.33
N ILE A 147 -7.17 -15.32 -16.52
CA ILE A 147 -6.18 -16.36 -16.20
C ILE A 147 -5.16 -15.77 -15.23
N ALA A 148 -4.83 -16.51 -14.18
CA ALA A 148 -3.77 -16.16 -13.24
C ALA A 148 -2.62 -17.16 -13.34
N GLN A 149 -1.39 -16.66 -13.43
CA GLN A 149 -0.18 -17.46 -13.51
C GLN A 149 0.94 -16.80 -12.71
N SER A 150 1.83 -17.61 -12.13
CA SER A 150 3.04 -17.11 -11.48
C SER A 150 4.28 -17.68 -12.16
N VAL A 151 5.27 -16.82 -12.40
CA VAL A 151 6.60 -17.23 -12.88
C VAL A 151 7.58 -17.13 -11.73
N LEU A 152 8.39 -18.18 -11.53
CA LEU A 152 9.47 -18.19 -10.55
C LEU A 152 10.79 -17.92 -11.27
N SER A 153 11.49 -16.87 -10.88
CA SER A 153 12.86 -16.61 -11.33
C SER A 153 13.83 -16.85 -10.19
N THR A 154 14.82 -17.70 -10.41
CA THR A 154 15.91 -17.94 -9.45
C THR A 154 17.15 -17.15 -9.86
N THR A 155 17.85 -16.59 -8.87
CA THR A 155 19.18 -16.01 -9.07
C THR A 155 20.19 -17.04 -8.57
N VAL A 156 21.13 -17.44 -9.42
CA VAL A 156 22.21 -18.38 -9.08
C VAL A 156 23.32 -17.64 -8.35
#